data_AF-A0AAV4L977-F1
#
_entry.id   AF-A0AAV4L977-F1
#
_cell.length_a   1.000
_cell.length_b   1.000
_cell.length_c   1.000
_cell.angle_alpha   90.00
_cell.angle_beta   90.00
_cell.angle_gamma   90.00
#
_symmetry.space_group_name_H-M   'P 1'
#
loop_
_entity.id
_entity.type
_entity.pdbx_description
1 polymer ?
#
loop_
_entity_poly.entity_id
_entity_poly.type
_entity_poly.pdbx_seq_one_letter_code
_entity_poly.pdbx_strand_id
1 'polypeptide(L)'
;MTNSLRLTPAQSLTQTLLQKKTPEETALFLKPWLDSLGFETQILTFQNVTNVYATKNLSPSTQRPSQKVLGFLGHSDVVPAGEGWSADPFSGALQDGFLLGRGAVDMKGGLACFFAALAENKAVLDNFPLALFISGDEEGTAEGGIPAVLQELEKTSSRPTFDFILIGEPTSRLTLGDYVKMGCRGSLNIRFCLTGTSGHVAALGQKIENVATIMIHFLHELASFAWPPEDEIFGPTNLEITTLDADSHATNVIPAQARGGFNIRFGTKTSAEQILAKIESVAASYPHVSWFIEKDVACRPFVSQPSPFLDVLLSSVEKVTGVRPKISAQGGNSDAKFIQHLCPFAECGLKVAEAHKANEKVSLEDLTQLTKIYSQFLKDWSSVRYFRTCLHKQSSLFRRTME
;
A
#
# COMPACT_ATOMS: atom_id res chain seq x y z
N MET A 1 24.96 -36.57 3.74
CA MET A 1 23.90 -36.47 2.72
C MET A 1 23.14 -35.19 2.98
N THR A 2 23.49 -34.11 2.29
CA THR A 2 22.78 -32.83 2.38
C THR A 2 21.40 -33.01 1.76
N ASN A 3 20.38 -33.15 2.60
CA ASN A 3 18.99 -33.15 2.18
C ASN A 3 18.73 -31.75 1.58
N SER A 4 18.86 -31.60 0.26
CA SER A 4 18.60 -30.32 -0.39
C SER A 4 17.14 -30.00 -0.14
N LEU A 5 16.86 -28.94 0.62
CA LEU A 5 15.51 -28.54 0.98
C LEU A 5 14.72 -28.32 -0.32
N ARG A 6 13.72 -29.18 -0.60
CA ARG A 6 12.92 -29.07 -1.81
C ARG A 6 11.89 -27.96 -1.60
N LEU A 7 12.07 -26.85 -2.29
CA LEU A 7 11.14 -25.73 -2.26
C LEU A 7 9.78 -26.12 -2.85
N THR A 8 8.70 -25.57 -2.31
CA THR A 8 7.36 -25.64 -2.90
C THR A 8 7.32 -24.85 -4.23
N PRO A 9 6.29 -25.02 -5.07
CA PRO A 9 6.14 -24.22 -6.28
C PRO A 9 6.15 -22.72 -6.02
N ALA A 10 5.44 -22.27 -4.98
CA ALA A 10 5.41 -20.86 -4.58
C ALA A 10 6.81 -20.36 -4.19
N GLN A 11 7.53 -21.09 -3.35
CA GLN A 11 8.88 -20.72 -2.90
C GLN A 11 9.89 -20.69 -4.06
N SER A 12 9.80 -21.66 -4.97
CA SER A 12 10.65 -21.71 -6.17
C SER A 12 10.35 -20.54 -7.11
N LEU A 13 9.07 -20.20 -7.27
CA LEU A 13 8.64 -19.06 -8.06
C LEU A 13 9.09 -17.73 -7.42
N THR A 14 8.97 -17.59 -6.09
CA THR A 14 9.50 -16.43 -5.35
C THR A 14 10.99 -16.26 -5.63
N GLN A 15 11.79 -17.31 -5.44
CA GLN A 15 13.22 -17.26 -5.71
C GLN A 15 13.52 -16.84 -7.16
N THR A 16 12.75 -17.36 -8.12
CA THR A 16 12.90 -16.99 -9.54
C THR A 16 12.58 -15.53 -9.80
N LEU A 17 11.52 -14.99 -9.18
CA LEU A 17 11.13 -13.59 -9.34
C LEU A 17 12.13 -12.64 -8.68
N LEU A 18 12.74 -13.01 -7.55
CA LEU A 18 13.78 -12.22 -6.89
C LEU A 18 15.03 -12.04 -7.78
N GLN A 19 15.29 -13.01 -8.67
CA GLN A 19 16.37 -12.94 -9.65
C GLN A 19 16.07 -12.05 -10.85
N LYS A 20 14.83 -11.58 -11.01
CA LYS A 20 14.45 -10.60 -12.03
C LYS A 20 14.62 -9.22 -11.42
N LYS A 21 15.64 -8.47 -11.84
CA LYS A 21 16.01 -7.19 -11.25
C LYS A 21 15.08 -6.06 -11.69
N THR A 22 14.53 -6.17 -12.89
CA THR A 22 13.69 -5.13 -13.50
C THR A 22 12.26 -5.63 -13.76
N PRO A 23 11.30 -4.70 -13.90
CA PRO A 23 9.96 -5.01 -14.38
C PRO A 23 9.96 -5.70 -15.74
N GLU A 24 10.84 -5.30 -16.66
CA GLU A 24 10.99 -5.92 -17.98
C GLU A 24 11.40 -7.39 -17.89
N GLU A 25 12.44 -7.70 -17.11
CA GLU A 25 12.88 -9.09 -16.88
C GLU A 25 11.77 -9.94 -16.24
N THR A 26 10.99 -9.33 -15.34
CA THR A 26 9.84 -9.98 -14.71
C THR A 26 8.73 -10.24 -15.71
N ALA A 27 8.38 -9.26 -16.54
CA ALA A 27 7.34 -9.38 -17.56
C ALA A 27 7.67 -10.45 -18.62
N LEU A 28 8.92 -10.48 -19.09
CA LEU A 28 9.40 -11.47 -20.06
C LEU A 28 9.36 -12.90 -19.49
N PHE A 29 9.58 -13.06 -18.18
CA PHE A 29 9.42 -14.34 -17.51
C PHE A 29 7.93 -14.71 -17.31
N LEU A 30 7.12 -13.76 -16.83
CA LEU A 30 5.73 -14.01 -16.48
C LEU A 30 4.85 -14.30 -17.69
N LYS A 31 5.08 -13.65 -18.83
CA LYS A 31 4.24 -13.82 -20.03
C LYS A 31 4.10 -15.30 -20.45
N PRO A 32 5.17 -16.03 -20.82
CA PRO A 32 5.04 -17.43 -21.22
C PRO A 32 4.53 -18.32 -20.07
N TRP A 33 4.83 -17.96 -18.82
CA TRP A 33 4.37 -18.71 -17.66
C TRP A 33 2.84 -18.61 -17.49
N LEU A 34 2.28 -17.40 -17.57
CA LEU A 34 0.85 -17.14 -17.51
C LEU A 34 0.11 -17.69 -18.75
N ASP A 35 0.69 -17.56 -19.94
CA ASP A 35 0.15 -18.16 -21.17
C ASP A 35 0.00 -19.68 -21.01
N SER A 36 0.95 -20.36 -20.33
CA SER A 36 0.86 -21.80 -20.05
C SER A 36 -0.26 -22.20 -19.08
N LEU A 37 -0.83 -21.24 -18.33
CA LEU A 37 -2.03 -21.40 -17.51
C LEU A 37 -3.32 -21.05 -18.29
N GLY A 38 -3.20 -20.70 -19.57
CA GLY A 38 -4.30 -20.32 -20.44
C GLY A 38 -4.83 -18.92 -20.17
N PHE A 39 -3.95 -17.99 -19.78
CA PHE A 39 -4.23 -16.56 -19.84
C PHE A 39 -3.87 -16.00 -21.22
N GLU A 40 -4.58 -14.95 -21.64
CA GLU A 40 -4.15 -14.07 -22.71
C GLU A 40 -3.29 -12.96 -22.09
N THR A 41 -1.96 -13.06 -22.24
CA THR A 41 -1.03 -12.14 -21.57
C THR A 41 -0.42 -11.13 -22.53
N GLN A 42 -0.51 -9.85 -22.16
CA GLN A 42 0.08 -8.70 -22.84
C GLN A 42 1.16 -8.07 -21.97
N ILE A 43 2.26 -7.67 -22.62
CA ILE A 43 3.28 -6.81 -22.01
C ILE A 43 3.02 -5.39 -22.53
N LEU A 44 2.77 -4.46 -21.63
CA LEU A 44 2.41 -3.07 -21.96
C LEU A 44 3.49 -2.14 -21.44
N THR A 45 4.10 -1.34 -22.33
CA THR A 45 5.17 -0.42 -21.94
C THR A 45 4.73 1.03 -22.16
N PHE A 46 4.80 1.82 -21.09
CA PHE A 46 4.45 3.24 -21.11
C PHE A 46 5.52 4.01 -20.34
N GLN A 47 6.01 5.13 -20.88
CA GLN A 47 7.02 5.96 -20.23
C GLN A 47 8.26 5.18 -19.74
N ASN A 48 8.71 4.18 -20.50
CA ASN A 48 9.80 3.25 -20.15
C ASN A 48 9.52 2.33 -18.94
N VAL A 49 8.28 2.24 -18.49
CA VAL A 49 7.81 1.28 -17.48
C VAL A 49 7.14 0.10 -18.16
N THR A 50 7.56 -1.12 -17.85
CA THR A 50 6.98 -2.35 -18.38
C THR A 50 6.00 -2.97 -17.39
N ASN A 51 4.76 -3.19 -17.84
CA ASN A 51 3.67 -3.78 -17.08
C ASN A 51 3.23 -5.11 -17.70
N VAL A 52 2.57 -5.96 -16.91
CA VAL A 52 1.88 -7.16 -17.41
C VAL A 52 0.38 -7.02 -17.18
N TYR A 53 -0.39 -7.20 -18.25
CA TYR A 53 -1.84 -7.36 -18.18
C TYR A 53 -2.22 -8.74 -18.72
N ALA A 54 -2.88 -9.55 -17.91
CA ALA A 54 -3.26 -10.91 -18.30
C ALA A 54 -4.73 -11.16 -17.99
N THR A 55 -5.45 -11.76 -18.92
CA THR A 55 -6.87 -12.08 -18.74
C THR A 55 -7.14 -13.56 -18.96
N LYS A 56 -8.13 -14.09 -18.26
CA LYS A 56 -8.63 -15.46 -18.48
C LYS A 56 -10.14 -15.46 -18.40
N ASN A 57 -10.79 -16.15 -19.33
CA ASN A 57 -12.25 -16.22 -19.44
C ASN A 57 -12.93 -14.84 -19.56
N LEU A 58 -12.20 -13.84 -20.05
CA LEU A 58 -12.69 -12.51 -20.37
C LEU A 58 -12.78 -12.36 -21.89
N SER A 59 -13.95 -12.64 -22.45
CA SER A 59 -14.31 -12.31 -23.83
C SER A 59 -15.53 -11.39 -23.85
N PRO A 60 -15.62 -10.44 -24.82
CA PRO A 60 -16.82 -9.64 -25.07
C PRO A 60 -18.11 -10.47 -25.20
N SER A 61 -18.02 -11.72 -25.68
CA SER A 61 -19.15 -12.65 -25.79
C SER A 61 -19.45 -13.43 -24.50
N THR A 62 -18.54 -13.39 -23.52
CA THR A 62 -18.64 -14.07 -22.21
C THR A 62 -18.85 -13.12 -21.04
N GLN A 63 -18.92 -11.80 -21.25
CA GLN A 63 -19.57 -10.89 -20.30
C GLN A 63 -21.08 -11.18 -20.28
N ARG A 64 -21.45 -12.39 -19.82
CA ARG A 64 -22.83 -12.67 -19.46
C ARG A 64 -23.13 -11.77 -18.26
N PRO A 65 -24.30 -11.11 -18.20
CA PRO A 65 -24.70 -10.23 -17.09
C PRO A 65 -24.68 -10.85 -15.68
N SER A 66 -24.31 -12.13 -15.56
CA SER A 66 -24.35 -12.98 -14.38
C SER A 66 -22.99 -13.55 -13.92
N GLN A 67 -21.87 -13.21 -14.58
CA GLN A 67 -20.54 -13.68 -14.16
C GLN A 67 -19.77 -12.57 -13.46
N LYS A 68 -19.30 -12.88 -12.25
CA LYS A 68 -18.47 -11.97 -11.45
C LYS A 68 -17.02 -11.97 -11.91
N VAL A 69 -16.42 -10.80 -12.05
CA VAL A 69 -15.03 -10.63 -12.49
C VAL A 69 -14.15 -10.34 -11.29
N LEU A 70 -13.14 -11.19 -11.07
CA LEU A 70 -12.08 -10.96 -10.09
C LEU A 70 -10.92 -10.24 -10.77
N GLY A 71 -10.41 -9.19 -10.15
CA GLY A 71 -9.10 -8.64 -10.48
C GLY A 71 -8.08 -9.04 -9.43
N PHE A 72 -6.83 -9.20 -9.85
CA PHE A 72 -5.68 -9.22 -8.95
C PHE A 72 -4.69 -8.14 -9.37
N LEU A 73 -4.20 -7.37 -8.40
CA LEU A 73 -3.23 -6.30 -8.63
C LEU A 73 -1.99 -6.54 -7.76
N GLY A 74 -0.83 -6.34 -8.37
CA GLY A 74 0.44 -6.25 -7.65
C GLY A 74 1.47 -5.52 -8.50
N HIS A 75 2.70 -5.46 -8.02
CA HIS A 75 3.78 -4.78 -8.72
C HIS A 75 5.07 -5.61 -8.73
N SER A 76 5.93 -5.35 -9.72
CA SER A 76 7.15 -6.13 -10.00
C SER A 76 8.44 -5.33 -9.85
N ASP A 77 8.34 -4.01 -9.86
CA ASP A 77 9.38 -3.12 -9.40
C ASP A 77 9.62 -3.27 -7.90
N VAL A 78 10.78 -2.81 -7.47
CA VAL A 78 11.22 -2.84 -6.08
C VAL A 78 12.03 -1.58 -5.80
N VAL A 79 11.98 -1.07 -4.57
CA VAL A 79 12.87 0.03 -4.15
C VAL A 79 14.35 -0.32 -4.31
N PRO A 80 15.25 0.68 -4.43
CA PRO A 80 16.68 0.45 -4.46
C PRO A 80 17.15 -0.47 -3.33
N ALA A 81 18.03 -1.42 -3.65
CA ALA A 81 18.55 -2.36 -2.65
C ALA A 81 19.37 -1.65 -1.57
N GLY A 82 20.12 -0.60 -1.93
CA GLY A 82 21.05 0.06 -1.04
C GLY A 82 22.25 -0.83 -0.67
N GLU A 83 22.94 -0.47 0.41
CA GLU A 83 24.10 -1.19 0.93
C GLU A 83 23.73 -2.07 2.14
N GLY A 84 24.69 -2.85 2.66
CA GLY A 84 24.52 -3.60 3.92
C GLY A 84 23.88 -5.00 3.80
N TRP A 85 23.83 -5.55 2.59
CA TRP A 85 23.31 -6.90 2.36
C TRP A 85 24.36 -7.98 2.69
N SER A 86 23.90 -9.05 3.33
CA SER A 86 24.69 -10.25 3.66
C SER A 86 24.83 -11.22 2.48
N ALA A 87 23.97 -11.09 1.46
CA ALA A 87 24.00 -11.82 0.20
C ALA A 87 23.60 -10.87 -0.94
N ASP A 88 23.79 -11.27 -2.21
CA ASP A 88 23.31 -10.47 -3.33
C ASP A 88 21.78 -10.24 -3.19
N PRO A 89 21.30 -8.98 -3.18
CA PRO A 89 19.89 -8.63 -2.99
C PRO A 89 18.95 -9.28 -4.01
N PHE A 90 19.45 -9.73 -5.16
CA PHE A 90 18.66 -10.36 -6.22
C PHE A 90 18.99 -11.85 -6.39
N SER A 91 19.67 -12.47 -5.44
CA SER A 91 19.99 -13.91 -5.53
C SER A 91 18.80 -14.81 -5.20
N GLY A 92 17.90 -14.37 -4.31
CA GLY A 92 16.91 -15.24 -3.69
C GLY A 92 17.56 -16.28 -2.77
N ALA A 93 18.63 -15.92 -2.05
CA ALA A 93 19.40 -16.85 -1.24
C ALA A 93 18.54 -17.53 -0.17
N LEU A 94 18.66 -18.86 -0.08
CA LEU A 94 18.00 -19.65 0.95
C LEU A 94 18.89 -19.71 2.20
N GLN A 95 18.41 -19.18 3.32
CA GLN A 95 19.14 -19.19 4.57
C GLN A 95 18.18 -19.36 5.75
N ASP A 96 18.44 -20.35 6.61
CA ASP A 96 17.73 -20.59 7.88
C ASP A 96 16.19 -20.63 7.78
N GLY A 97 15.65 -21.17 6.67
CA GLY A 97 14.21 -21.24 6.43
C GLY A 97 13.59 -19.95 5.85
N PHE A 98 14.42 -19.04 5.36
CA PHE A 98 14.01 -17.80 4.70
C PHE A 98 14.57 -17.71 3.29
N LEU A 99 13.84 -17.04 2.40
CA LEU A 99 14.39 -16.50 1.16
C LEU A 99 14.75 -15.05 1.38
N LEU A 100 16.03 -14.72 1.15
CA LEU A 100 16.55 -13.36 1.21
C LEU A 100 16.52 -12.75 -0.19
N GLY A 101 16.02 -11.54 -0.29
CA GLY A 101 16.07 -10.76 -1.52
C GLY A 101 15.19 -9.54 -1.47
N ARG A 102 15.56 -8.51 -2.23
CA ARG A 102 14.75 -7.30 -2.40
C ARG A 102 13.45 -7.68 -3.11
N GLY A 103 12.33 -7.35 -2.48
CA GLY A 103 10.98 -7.71 -2.90
C GLY A 103 10.52 -9.10 -2.47
N ALA A 104 11.27 -9.78 -1.59
CA ALA A 104 10.85 -11.05 -0.99
C ALA A 104 9.53 -10.90 -0.21
N VAL A 105 9.35 -9.76 0.45
CA VAL A 105 8.11 -9.34 1.08
C VAL A 105 7.30 -8.44 0.14
N ASP A 106 7.94 -7.47 -0.51
CA ASP A 106 7.26 -6.37 -1.19
C ASP A 106 7.57 -6.25 -2.71
N MET A 107 6.76 -6.83 -3.59
CA MET A 107 5.74 -7.84 -3.29
C MET A 107 5.86 -9.11 -4.14
N LYS A 108 7.06 -9.42 -4.65
CA LYS A 108 7.31 -10.61 -5.48
C LYS A 108 7.00 -11.92 -4.77
N GLY A 109 7.18 -11.98 -3.45
CA GLY A 109 6.72 -13.10 -2.63
C GLY A 109 5.21 -13.30 -2.72
N GLY A 110 4.43 -12.23 -2.56
CA GLY A 110 2.98 -12.23 -2.70
C GLY A 110 2.52 -12.60 -4.12
N LEU A 111 3.16 -12.03 -5.15
CA LEU A 111 2.91 -12.40 -6.56
C LEU A 111 3.09 -13.91 -6.78
N ALA A 112 4.23 -14.46 -6.36
CA ALA A 112 4.52 -15.87 -6.50
C ALA A 112 3.51 -16.76 -5.77
N CYS A 113 3.05 -16.38 -4.58
CA CYS A 113 2.03 -17.11 -3.85
C CYS A 113 0.69 -17.11 -4.60
N PHE A 114 0.26 -15.97 -5.13
CA PHE A 114 -1.00 -15.89 -5.88
C PHE A 114 -0.93 -16.70 -7.17
N PHE A 115 0.19 -16.59 -7.90
CA PHE A 115 0.43 -17.36 -9.12
C PHE A 115 0.50 -18.86 -8.86
N ALA A 116 1.20 -19.31 -7.82
CA ALA A 116 1.19 -20.71 -7.42
C ALA A 116 -0.23 -21.20 -7.10
N ALA A 117 -1.04 -20.39 -6.40
CA ALA A 117 -2.44 -20.70 -6.14
C ALA A 117 -3.27 -20.81 -7.44
N LEU A 118 -3.04 -19.96 -8.45
CA LEU A 118 -3.66 -20.11 -9.77
C LEU A 118 -3.29 -21.45 -10.42
N ALA A 119 -1.99 -21.79 -10.41
CA ALA A 119 -1.48 -23.02 -11.02
C ALA A 119 -2.02 -24.29 -10.33
N GLU A 120 -2.20 -24.26 -9.00
CA GLU A 120 -2.80 -25.35 -8.22
C GLU A 120 -4.32 -25.51 -8.47
N ASN A 121 -4.99 -24.46 -8.96
CA ASN A 121 -6.44 -24.40 -9.05
C ASN A 121 -6.95 -24.22 -10.49
N LYS A 122 -6.22 -24.72 -11.50
CA LYS A 122 -6.57 -24.58 -12.94
C LYS A 122 -8.05 -24.83 -13.26
N ALA A 123 -8.61 -25.94 -12.78
CA ALA A 123 -10.02 -26.29 -13.02
C ALA A 123 -11.02 -25.33 -12.36
N VAL A 124 -10.63 -24.68 -11.25
CA VAL A 124 -11.45 -23.67 -10.57
C VAL A 124 -11.51 -22.38 -11.38
N LEU A 125 -10.40 -22.03 -12.06
CA LEU A 125 -10.28 -20.80 -12.85
C LEU A 125 -11.25 -20.75 -14.03
N ASP A 126 -11.65 -21.90 -14.57
CA ASP A 126 -12.57 -21.98 -15.72
C ASP A 126 -14.02 -21.56 -15.37
N ASN A 127 -14.32 -21.36 -14.08
CA ASN A 127 -15.66 -21.01 -13.61
C ASN A 127 -15.95 -19.50 -13.57
N PHE A 128 -14.93 -18.64 -13.67
CA PHE A 128 -15.11 -17.20 -13.59
C PHE A 128 -14.06 -16.41 -14.41
N PRO A 129 -14.41 -15.20 -14.88
CA PRO A 129 -13.46 -14.29 -15.49
C PRO A 129 -12.46 -13.70 -14.48
N LEU A 130 -11.20 -13.60 -14.88
CA LEU A 130 -10.09 -13.08 -14.06
C LEU A 130 -9.21 -12.13 -14.89
N ALA A 131 -8.82 -11.00 -14.30
CA ALA A 131 -7.77 -10.14 -14.84
C ALA A 131 -6.64 -9.92 -13.83
N LEU A 132 -5.41 -9.90 -14.31
CA LEU A 132 -4.20 -9.65 -13.53
C LEU A 132 -3.55 -8.36 -14.02
N PHE A 133 -3.20 -7.49 -13.08
CA PHE A 133 -2.41 -6.28 -13.32
C PHE A 133 -1.12 -6.37 -12.52
N ILE A 134 0.01 -6.48 -13.21
CA ILE A 134 1.33 -6.40 -12.59
C ILE A 134 1.98 -5.10 -13.03
N SER A 135 1.95 -4.11 -12.14
CA SER A 135 2.59 -2.81 -12.32
C SER A 135 4.11 -2.96 -12.38
N GLY A 136 4.76 -2.11 -13.18
CA GLY A 136 6.22 -1.99 -13.21
C GLY A 136 6.74 -0.74 -12.50
N ASP A 137 5.88 0.03 -11.85
CA ASP A 137 6.22 1.32 -11.23
C ASP A 137 5.16 1.66 -10.17
N GLU A 138 5.11 0.92 -9.07
CA GLU A 138 4.31 1.29 -7.88
C GLU A 138 5.15 2.16 -6.94
N GLU A 139 6.41 1.76 -6.75
CA GLU A 139 7.37 2.32 -5.77
C GLU A 139 8.01 3.63 -6.26
N GLY A 140 7.83 3.96 -7.55
CA GLY A 140 8.32 5.18 -8.18
C GLY A 140 7.24 6.27 -8.29
N THR A 141 7.08 6.87 -9.47
CA THR A 141 6.09 7.94 -9.68
C THR A 141 4.71 7.40 -10.03
N ALA A 142 4.65 6.14 -10.47
CA ALA A 142 3.48 5.43 -10.98
C ALA A 142 2.87 6.01 -12.27
N GLU A 143 3.52 6.96 -12.92
CA GLU A 143 3.01 7.58 -14.16
C GLU A 143 2.96 6.58 -15.31
N GLY A 144 3.94 5.67 -15.39
CA GLY A 144 4.00 4.60 -16.39
C GLY A 144 3.32 3.28 -15.96
N GLY A 145 2.82 3.21 -14.72
CA GLY A 145 2.24 2.02 -14.10
C GLY A 145 0.74 1.85 -14.38
N ILE A 146 -0.01 1.49 -13.34
CA ILE A 146 -1.46 1.23 -13.39
C ILE A 146 -2.27 2.35 -14.05
N PRO A 147 -2.05 3.66 -13.78
CA PRO A 147 -2.77 4.74 -14.46
C PRO A 147 -2.68 4.66 -15.99
N ALA A 148 -1.49 4.40 -16.54
CA ALA A 148 -1.28 4.30 -17.98
C ALA A 148 -1.95 3.04 -18.57
N VAL A 149 -1.86 1.91 -17.86
CA VAL A 149 -2.54 0.66 -18.24
C VAL A 149 -4.06 0.87 -18.29
N LEU A 150 -4.66 1.47 -17.25
CA LEU A 150 -6.09 1.75 -17.22
C LEU A 150 -6.52 2.67 -18.36
N GLN A 151 -5.74 3.72 -18.64
CA GLN A 151 -6.02 4.63 -19.74
C GLN A 151 -6.02 3.92 -21.10
N GLU A 152 -5.08 2.99 -21.32
CA GLU A 152 -5.03 2.21 -22.57
C GLU A 152 -6.22 1.25 -22.71
N LEU A 153 -6.60 0.58 -21.62
CA LEU A 153 -7.77 -0.31 -21.62
C LEU A 153 -9.08 0.44 -21.84
N GLU A 154 -9.17 1.69 -21.39
CA GLU A 154 -10.32 2.57 -21.66
C GLU A 154 -10.36 3.00 -23.13
N LYS A 155 -9.24 3.45 -23.70
CA LYS A 155 -9.15 3.81 -25.13
C LYS A 155 -9.59 2.68 -26.06
N THR A 156 -9.20 1.45 -25.70
CA THR A 156 -9.51 0.26 -26.49
C THR A 156 -10.86 -0.38 -26.13
N SER A 157 -11.62 0.22 -25.20
CA SER A 157 -12.89 -0.32 -24.69
C SER A 157 -12.78 -1.79 -24.22
N SER A 158 -11.61 -2.15 -23.70
CA SER A 158 -11.25 -3.52 -23.30
C SER A 158 -11.19 -3.71 -21.78
N ARG A 159 -11.37 -2.63 -21.01
CA ARG A 159 -11.43 -2.70 -19.54
C ARG A 159 -12.70 -3.44 -19.08
N PRO A 160 -12.58 -4.55 -18.33
CA PRO A 160 -13.75 -5.20 -17.77
C PRO A 160 -14.31 -4.41 -16.58
N THR A 161 -15.59 -4.64 -16.29
CA THR A 161 -16.19 -4.22 -15.01
C THR A 161 -15.81 -5.24 -13.95
N PHE A 162 -15.09 -4.80 -12.92
CA PHE A 162 -14.68 -5.64 -11.80
C PHE A 162 -15.74 -5.67 -10.71
N ASP A 163 -15.92 -6.83 -10.08
CA ASP A 163 -16.75 -6.95 -8.88
C ASP A 163 -15.91 -6.88 -7.60
N PHE A 164 -14.63 -7.27 -7.70
CA PHE A 164 -13.66 -7.16 -6.62
C PHE A 164 -12.23 -7.16 -7.18
N ILE A 165 -11.34 -6.36 -6.61
CA ILE A 165 -9.89 -6.48 -6.86
C ILE A 165 -9.17 -6.87 -5.57
N LEU A 166 -8.46 -7.99 -5.60
CA LEU A 166 -7.51 -8.36 -4.56
C LEU A 166 -6.15 -7.75 -4.90
N ILE A 167 -5.54 -7.05 -3.95
CA ILE A 167 -4.21 -6.49 -4.07
C ILE A 167 -3.25 -7.32 -3.20
N GLY A 168 -2.11 -7.73 -3.75
CA GLY A 168 -1.18 -8.64 -3.06
C GLY A 168 -0.15 -7.98 -2.12
N GLU A 169 -0.28 -6.68 -1.85
CA GLU A 169 0.56 -5.89 -0.95
C GLU A 169 0.74 -6.57 0.43
N PRO A 170 1.91 -6.46 1.08
CA PRO A 170 2.13 -7.02 2.41
C PRO A 170 1.31 -6.25 3.46
N THR A 171 0.23 -6.87 3.94
CA THR A 171 -0.66 -6.27 4.95
C THR A 171 -0.50 -6.81 6.36
N SER A 172 0.08 -8.00 6.49
CA SER A 172 0.19 -8.68 7.77
C SER A 172 1.21 -7.98 8.67
N ARG A 173 1.00 -8.02 10.00
CA ARG A 173 1.88 -7.33 10.96
C ARG A 173 2.69 -8.30 11.80
N LEU A 174 2.02 -9.03 12.69
CA LEU A 174 2.63 -9.95 13.64
C LEU A 174 2.56 -11.39 13.13
N THR A 175 1.39 -11.80 12.69
CA THR A 175 1.13 -13.14 12.14
C THR A 175 0.53 -13.02 10.75
N LEU A 176 0.82 -13.96 9.86
CA LEU A 176 0.27 -13.93 8.51
C LEU A 176 -1.27 -13.93 8.55
N GLY A 177 -1.89 -12.99 7.82
CA GLY A 177 -3.33 -12.85 7.72
C GLY A 177 -4.01 -12.15 8.89
N ASP A 178 -3.26 -11.58 9.85
CA ASP A 178 -3.85 -10.84 10.98
C ASP A 178 -4.54 -9.53 10.54
N TYR A 179 -4.13 -8.95 9.41
CA TYR A 179 -4.71 -7.75 8.84
C TYR A 179 -5.01 -7.89 7.35
N VAL A 180 -6.19 -7.40 6.97
CA VAL A 180 -6.58 -7.10 5.58
C VAL A 180 -6.78 -5.59 5.49
N LYS A 181 -6.18 -4.96 4.48
CA LYS A 181 -6.26 -3.51 4.31
C LYS A 181 -7.28 -3.16 3.23
N MET A 182 -8.12 -2.16 3.48
CA MET A 182 -9.20 -1.77 2.57
C MET A 182 -9.17 -0.28 2.23
N GLY A 183 -8.03 0.38 2.39
CA GLY A 183 -7.92 1.81 2.22
C GLY A 183 -6.57 2.33 2.66
N CYS A 184 -6.36 3.63 2.53
CA CYS A 184 -5.15 4.30 2.97
C CYS A 184 -5.51 5.54 3.77
N ARG A 185 -4.72 5.83 4.80
CA ARG A 185 -4.75 7.12 5.49
C ARG A 185 -4.25 8.22 4.55
N GLY A 186 -4.77 9.42 4.75
CA GLY A 186 -4.17 10.63 4.19
C GLY A 186 -2.78 10.85 4.74
N SER A 187 -1.94 11.56 3.98
CA SER A 187 -0.59 11.96 4.38
C SER A 187 -0.37 13.40 3.95
N LEU A 188 -0.18 14.28 4.93
CA LEU A 188 0.16 15.69 4.74
C LEU A 188 1.57 15.93 5.28
N ASN A 189 2.49 16.29 4.39
CA ASN A 189 3.84 16.71 4.75
C ASN A 189 3.87 18.23 4.89
N ILE A 190 4.43 18.72 5.99
CA ILE A 190 4.66 20.14 6.23
C ILE A 190 6.13 20.37 6.47
N ARG A 191 6.71 21.34 5.78
CA ARG A 191 7.99 21.96 6.14
C ARG A 191 7.74 23.41 6.45
N PHE A 192 8.39 23.92 7.48
CA PHE A 192 8.21 25.31 7.88
C PHE A 192 9.52 25.96 8.29
N CYS A 193 9.57 27.29 8.16
CA CYS A 193 10.64 28.14 8.64
C CYS A 193 10.03 29.36 9.33
N LEU A 194 10.42 29.59 10.58
CA LEU A 194 10.13 30.80 11.33
C LEU A 194 11.34 31.73 11.21
N THR A 195 11.10 32.98 10.85
CA THR A 195 12.12 34.04 10.86
C THR A 195 11.70 35.13 11.84
N GLY A 196 12.55 35.39 12.82
CA GLY A 196 12.37 36.41 13.84
C GLY A 196 13.62 37.27 13.99
N THR A 197 13.80 37.82 15.19
CA THR A 197 14.93 38.70 15.50
C THR A 197 15.92 38.00 16.42
N SER A 198 17.19 37.98 16.05
CA SER A 198 18.25 37.51 16.95
C SER A 198 18.57 38.56 18.02
N GLY A 199 19.08 38.11 19.16
CA GLY A 199 19.54 38.99 20.23
C GLY A 199 20.21 38.24 21.37
N HIS A 200 20.72 38.99 22.34
CA HIS A 200 21.31 38.40 23.53
C HIS A 200 20.22 37.88 24.47
N VAL A 201 20.41 36.68 25.04
CA VAL A 201 19.42 36.05 25.95
C VAL A 201 19.10 36.89 27.20
N ALA A 202 20.03 37.76 27.60
CA ALA A 202 19.88 38.66 28.74
C ALA A 202 19.42 40.09 28.38
N ALA A 203 18.93 40.33 27.16
CA ALA A 203 18.45 41.65 26.76
C ALA A 203 17.18 42.03 27.56
N LEU A 204 17.34 42.86 28.58
CA LEU A 204 16.24 43.38 29.41
C LEU A 204 15.56 44.58 28.71
N GLY A 205 14.24 44.49 28.51
CA GLY A 205 13.41 45.61 28.03
C GLY A 205 13.06 45.61 26.53
N GLN A 206 13.69 44.77 25.71
CA GLN A 206 13.24 44.49 24.33
C GLN A 206 12.58 43.12 24.30
N LYS A 207 11.28 43.06 23.99
CA LYS A 207 10.55 41.80 23.85
C LYS A 207 10.97 41.13 22.53
N ILE A 208 12.05 40.37 22.56
CA ILE A 208 12.46 39.51 21.44
C ILE A 208 11.66 38.21 21.54
N GLU A 209 10.82 37.95 20.55
CA GLU A 209 10.09 36.69 20.45
C GLU A 209 11.03 35.60 19.93
N ASN A 210 11.43 34.69 20.82
CA ASN A 210 12.34 33.61 20.49
C ASN A 210 11.63 32.58 19.58
N VAL A 211 12.05 32.52 18.31
CA VAL A 211 11.46 31.62 17.31
C VAL A 211 11.60 30.15 17.67
N ALA A 212 12.64 29.75 18.40
CA ALA A 212 12.77 28.36 18.85
C ALA A 212 11.68 28.01 19.88
N THR A 213 11.38 28.91 20.82
CA THR A 213 10.28 28.73 21.78
C THR A 213 8.93 28.70 21.08
N ILE A 214 8.70 29.59 20.11
CA ILE A 214 7.47 29.62 19.32
C ILE A 214 7.30 28.33 18.51
N MET A 215 8.36 27.82 17.88
CA MET A 215 8.34 26.54 17.17
C MET A 215 7.89 25.39 18.10
N ILE A 216 8.43 25.32 19.32
CA ILE A 216 8.02 24.30 20.30
C ILE A 216 6.53 24.43 20.67
N HIS A 217 6.04 25.64 20.92
CA HIS A 217 4.62 25.84 21.23
C HIS A 217 3.71 25.50 20.05
N PHE A 218 4.08 25.91 18.84
CA PHE A 218 3.35 25.61 17.61
C PHE A 218 3.22 24.09 17.40
N LEU A 219 4.32 23.35 17.53
CA LEU A 219 4.31 21.89 17.40
C LEU A 219 3.53 21.21 18.51
N HIS A 220 3.70 21.66 19.76
CA HIS A 220 2.96 21.11 20.90
C HIS A 220 1.46 21.30 20.75
N GLU A 221 1.01 22.47 20.31
CA GLU A 221 -0.40 22.75 20.10
C GLU A 221 -0.98 21.86 19.00
N LEU A 222 -0.27 21.69 17.88
CA LEU A 222 -0.72 20.84 16.78
C LEU A 222 -0.73 19.35 17.16
N ALA A 223 0.29 18.88 17.87
CA ALA A 223 0.40 17.49 18.32
C ALA A 223 -0.64 17.14 19.41
N SER A 224 -1.02 18.12 20.23
CA SER A 224 -2.02 17.96 21.30
C SER A 224 -3.44 18.27 20.84
N PHE A 225 -3.64 18.70 19.60
CA PHE A 225 -4.95 19.04 19.08
C PHE A 225 -5.81 17.78 18.98
N ALA A 226 -6.98 17.82 19.62
CA ALA A 226 -7.96 16.75 19.54
C ALA A 226 -8.68 16.79 18.18
N TRP A 227 -8.10 16.09 17.20
CA TRP A 227 -8.75 15.86 15.91
C TRP A 227 -10.07 15.11 16.06
N PRO A 228 -11.01 15.26 15.11
CA PRO A 228 -12.23 14.45 15.10
C PRO A 228 -11.89 12.95 15.26
N PRO A 229 -12.63 12.21 16.10
CA PRO A 229 -12.41 10.78 16.22
C PRO A 229 -12.65 10.11 14.88
N GLU A 230 -11.71 9.24 14.50
CA GLU A 230 -11.76 8.44 13.28
C GLU A 230 -12.32 7.04 13.56
N ASP A 231 -12.77 6.36 12.52
CA ASP A 231 -13.23 4.98 12.63
C ASP A 231 -12.07 4.02 12.95
N GLU A 232 -12.35 2.86 13.56
CA GLU A 232 -11.34 1.87 13.97
C GLU A 232 -10.40 1.46 12.83
N ILE A 233 -10.92 1.43 11.60
CA ILE A 233 -10.18 1.12 10.37
C ILE A 233 -9.01 2.09 10.16
N PHE A 234 -9.21 3.39 10.38
CA PHE A 234 -8.18 4.41 10.17
C PHE A 234 -7.31 4.63 11.41
N GLY A 235 -7.88 4.47 12.60
CA GLY A 235 -7.25 4.90 13.85
C GLY A 235 -7.11 6.42 13.93
N PRO A 236 -6.64 6.96 15.06
CA PRO A 236 -6.62 8.40 15.30
C PRO A 236 -5.70 9.13 14.34
N THR A 237 -6.09 10.35 13.93
CA THR A 237 -5.21 11.30 13.25
C THR A 237 -3.98 11.55 14.13
N ASN A 238 -2.79 11.47 13.53
CA ASN A 238 -1.53 11.49 14.25
C ASN A 238 -0.52 12.39 13.56
N LEU A 239 0.18 13.21 14.33
CA LEU A 239 1.26 14.09 13.88
C LEU A 239 2.58 13.54 14.39
N GLU A 240 3.53 13.31 13.48
CA GLU A 240 4.90 12.93 13.82
C GLU A 240 5.88 14.00 13.33
N ILE A 241 6.70 14.50 14.26
CA ILE A 241 7.76 15.47 13.96
C ILE A 241 8.90 14.73 13.27
N THR A 242 9.30 15.18 12.08
CA THR A 242 10.31 14.51 11.26
C THR A 242 11.67 15.20 11.30
N THR A 243 11.72 16.51 11.56
CA THR A 243 12.97 17.26 11.72
C THR A 243 12.74 18.55 12.49
N LEU A 244 13.74 18.98 13.27
CA LEU A 244 13.77 20.25 14.00
C LEU A 244 15.19 20.80 14.04
N ASP A 245 15.32 22.08 13.77
CA ASP A 245 16.59 22.80 13.81
C ASP A 245 16.39 24.27 14.19
N ALA A 246 17.34 24.83 14.93
CA ALA A 246 17.32 26.25 15.31
C ALA A 246 18.73 26.81 15.17
N ASP A 247 18.87 27.80 14.29
CA ASP A 247 20.16 28.37 13.88
C ASP A 247 20.76 29.24 15.00
N SER A 248 21.37 28.61 16.01
CA SER A 248 22.20 29.30 17.01
C SER A 248 23.52 28.58 17.25
N HIS A 249 24.61 29.32 17.11
CA HIS A 249 25.98 28.82 17.32
C HIS A 249 26.55 29.22 18.69
N ALA A 250 25.75 29.87 19.56
CA ALA A 250 26.18 30.34 20.87
C ALA A 250 25.04 30.24 21.90
N THR A 251 25.37 29.81 23.12
CA THR A 251 24.39 29.57 24.19
C THR A 251 23.73 30.85 24.72
N ASN A 252 24.28 32.02 24.41
CA ASN A 252 23.79 33.33 24.82
C ASN A 252 23.13 34.13 23.69
N VAL A 253 22.84 33.48 22.54
CA VAL A 253 22.21 34.10 21.37
C VAL A 253 20.87 33.44 21.08
N ILE A 254 19.83 34.26 20.98
CA ILE A 254 18.50 33.88 20.49
C ILE A 254 18.61 33.66 18.97
N PRO A 255 18.18 32.51 18.43
CA PRO A 255 18.25 32.22 17.00
C PRO A 255 17.39 33.19 16.19
N ALA A 256 17.87 33.61 15.02
CA ALA A 256 17.07 34.38 14.07
C ALA A 256 16.07 33.50 13.32
N GLN A 257 16.39 32.22 13.15
CA GLN A 257 15.60 31.26 12.39
C GLN A 257 15.44 29.93 13.12
N ALA A 258 14.27 29.32 12.94
CA ALA A 258 14.00 27.95 13.36
C ALA A 258 13.24 27.24 12.24
N ARG A 259 13.63 26.00 11.94
CA ARG A 259 13.11 25.21 10.82
C ARG A 259 12.66 23.87 11.34
N GLY A 260 11.62 23.34 10.72
CA GLY A 260 11.15 22.02 11.08
C GLY A 260 10.29 21.39 10.01
N GLY A 261 9.95 20.13 10.25
CA GLY A 261 9.02 19.40 9.43
C GLY A 261 8.27 18.37 10.26
N PHE A 262 7.05 18.07 9.84
CA PHE A 262 6.24 17.01 10.41
C PHE A 262 5.34 16.40 9.33
N ASN A 263 4.87 15.19 9.60
CA ASN A 263 3.88 14.49 8.80
C ASN A 263 2.61 14.29 9.63
N ILE A 264 1.44 14.55 9.04
CA ILE A 264 0.16 14.21 9.64
C ILE A 264 -0.48 13.10 8.83
N ARG A 265 -0.78 11.98 9.50
CA ARG A 265 -1.59 10.89 8.95
C ARG A 265 -3.02 11.03 9.45
N PHE A 266 -4.01 10.97 8.57
CA PHE A 266 -5.40 11.25 8.92
C PHE A 266 -6.40 10.30 8.24
N GLY A 267 -7.59 10.12 8.82
CA GLY A 267 -8.66 9.29 8.26
C GLY A 267 -9.67 10.11 7.46
N THR A 268 -10.87 9.58 7.22
CA THR A 268 -11.88 10.22 6.37
C THR A 268 -12.72 11.28 7.10
N LYS A 269 -12.70 11.30 8.43
CA LYS A 269 -13.43 12.31 9.23
C LYS A 269 -12.66 13.63 9.34
N THR A 270 -11.37 13.62 9.04
CA THR A 270 -10.48 14.79 8.98
C THR A 270 -10.04 15.05 7.54
N SER A 271 -10.06 16.30 7.08
CA SER A 271 -9.54 16.67 5.75
C SER A 271 -8.20 17.41 5.82
N ALA A 272 -7.42 17.35 4.73
CA ALA A 272 -6.19 18.14 4.61
C ALA A 272 -6.45 19.63 4.78
N GLU A 273 -7.60 20.12 4.29
CA GLU A 273 -8.01 21.52 4.40
C GLU A 273 -8.30 21.92 5.86
N GLN A 274 -8.95 21.06 6.63
CA GLN A 274 -9.16 21.29 8.07
C GLN A 274 -7.83 21.33 8.83
N ILE A 275 -6.90 20.44 8.47
CA ILE A 275 -5.57 20.39 9.09
C ILE A 275 -4.78 21.66 8.76
N LEU A 276 -4.76 22.07 7.50
CA LEU A 276 -4.09 23.30 7.06
C LEU A 276 -4.69 24.54 7.70
N ALA A 277 -6.02 24.62 7.82
CA ALA A 277 -6.68 25.73 8.52
C ALA A 277 -6.27 25.81 10.00
N LYS A 278 -6.12 24.67 10.68
CA LYS A 278 -5.60 24.64 12.05
C LYS A 278 -4.14 25.11 12.09
N ILE A 279 -3.27 24.62 11.21
CA ILE A 279 -1.87 25.06 11.10
C ILE A 279 -1.77 26.58 10.93
N GLU A 280 -2.53 27.12 9.97
CA GLU A 280 -2.57 28.56 9.69
C GLU A 280 -3.10 29.35 10.89
N SER A 281 -4.12 28.85 11.60
CA SER A 281 -4.64 29.47 12.82
C SER A 281 -3.63 29.50 13.97
N VAL A 282 -2.83 28.44 14.17
CA VAL A 282 -1.79 28.43 15.21
C VAL A 282 -0.67 29.40 14.84
N ALA A 283 -0.21 29.38 13.59
CA ALA A 283 0.82 30.30 13.10
C ALA A 283 0.40 31.78 13.25
N ALA A 284 -0.87 32.09 12.95
CA ALA A 284 -1.43 33.44 13.10
C ALA A 284 -1.45 33.96 14.53
N SER A 285 -1.32 33.09 15.54
CA SER A 285 -1.20 33.51 16.95
C SER A 285 0.16 34.14 17.27
N TYR A 286 1.11 34.12 16.33
CA TYR A 286 2.45 34.70 16.44
C TYR A 286 2.71 35.75 15.34
N PRO A 287 2.03 36.91 15.38
CA PRO A 287 2.04 37.89 14.28
C PRO A 287 3.36 38.64 14.09
N HIS A 288 4.30 38.56 15.05
CA HIS A 288 5.60 39.23 14.96
C HIS A 288 6.70 38.33 14.38
N VAL A 289 6.36 37.08 14.03
CA VAL A 289 7.25 36.12 13.36
C VAL A 289 6.82 35.98 11.90
N SER A 290 7.79 35.96 10.99
CA SER A 290 7.54 35.63 9.59
C SER A 290 7.55 34.12 9.41
N TRP A 291 6.52 33.60 8.75
CA TRP A 291 6.34 32.17 8.49
C TRP A 291 6.48 31.86 7.01
N PHE A 292 7.30 30.86 6.71
CA PHE A 292 7.23 30.12 5.45
C PHE A 292 6.73 28.71 5.77
N ILE A 293 5.65 28.28 5.10
CA ILE A 293 5.06 26.96 5.27
C ILE A 293 4.89 26.34 3.88
N GLU A 294 5.66 25.30 3.61
CA GLU A 294 5.53 24.45 2.44
C GLU A 294 4.64 23.25 2.79
N LYS A 295 3.66 22.98 1.91
CA LYS A 295 2.62 21.97 2.12
C LYS A 295 2.56 21.00 0.95
N ASP A 296 2.61 19.72 1.26
CA ASP A 296 2.55 18.63 0.30
C ASP A 296 1.52 17.58 0.74
N VAL A 297 0.41 17.49 0.01
CA VAL A 297 -0.65 16.49 0.23
C VAL A 297 -0.31 15.25 -0.59
N ALA A 298 0.58 14.42 -0.05
CA ALA A 298 1.05 13.21 -0.73
C ALA A 298 -0.08 12.18 -0.99
N CYS A 299 -1.07 12.09 -0.11
CA CYS A 299 -2.21 11.19 -0.27
C CYS A 299 -3.45 11.73 0.44
N ARG A 300 -4.63 11.57 -0.18
CA ARG A 300 -5.92 11.78 0.48
C ARG A 300 -6.45 10.44 1.00
N PRO A 301 -7.13 10.42 2.16
CA PRO A 301 -7.64 9.20 2.75
C PRO A 301 -8.73 8.61 1.88
N PHE A 302 -8.76 7.28 1.77
CA PHE A 302 -9.82 6.57 1.08
C PHE A 302 -10.07 5.20 1.69
N VAL A 303 -11.26 4.66 1.41
CA VAL A 303 -11.71 3.34 1.85
C VAL A 303 -12.50 2.68 0.73
N SER A 304 -12.32 1.38 0.56
CA SER A 304 -13.07 0.57 -0.38
C SER A 304 -14.56 0.62 -0.08
N GLN A 305 -15.35 0.54 -1.13
CA GLN A 305 -16.80 0.37 -1.01
C GLN A 305 -17.13 -0.97 -0.31
N PRO A 306 -18.24 -1.05 0.44
CA PRO A 306 -18.71 -2.30 1.03
C PRO A 306 -18.94 -3.38 -0.04
N SER A 307 -18.52 -4.60 0.25
CA SER A 307 -18.68 -5.72 -0.69
C SER A 307 -18.82 -7.05 0.02
N PRO A 308 -19.76 -7.92 -0.41
CA PRO A 308 -19.84 -9.29 0.10
C PRO A 308 -18.58 -10.11 -0.22
N PHE A 309 -17.77 -9.70 -1.20
CA PHE A 309 -16.52 -10.37 -1.54
C PHE A 309 -15.41 -10.12 -0.53
N LEU A 310 -15.50 -9.05 0.26
CA LEU A 310 -14.60 -8.84 1.40
C LEU A 310 -14.79 -9.95 2.43
N ASP A 311 -16.04 -10.30 2.78
CA ASP A 311 -16.32 -11.40 3.71
C ASP A 311 -15.83 -12.76 3.20
N VAL A 312 -15.85 -12.96 1.88
CA VAL A 312 -15.28 -14.16 1.24
C VAL A 312 -13.77 -14.22 1.49
N LEU A 313 -13.06 -13.11 1.30
CA LEU A 313 -11.63 -13.02 1.59
C LEU A 313 -11.34 -13.25 3.08
N LEU A 314 -12.01 -12.52 3.98
CA LEU A 314 -11.81 -12.64 5.43
C LEU A 314 -12.06 -14.07 5.92
N SER A 315 -13.13 -14.72 5.43
CA SER A 315 -13.44 -16.10 5.78
C SER A 315 -12.43 -17.10 5.20
N SER A 316 -11.85 -16.80 4.03
CA SER A 316 -10.79 -17.64 3.44
C SER A 316 -9.51 -17.58 4.26
N VAL A 317 -9.13 -16.38 4.74
CA VAL A 317 -8.00 -16.22 5.66
C VAL A 317 -8.26 -16.94 6.98
N GLU A 318 -9.46 -16.78 7.55
CA GLU A 318 -9.86 -17.44 8.80
C GLU A 318 -9.81 -18.97 8.70
N LYS A 319 -10.28 -19.55 7.59
CA LYS A 319 -10.22 -21.01 7.36
C LYS A 319 -8.80 -21.56 7.35
N VAL A 320 -7.83 -20.79 6.86
CA VAL A 320 -6.43 -21.23 6.73
C VAL A 320 -5.61 -20.94 7.98
N THR A 321 -5.82 -19.78 8.60
CA THR A 321 -5.02 -19.30 9.74
C THR A 321 -5.65 -19.59 11.09
N GLY A 322 -6.95 -19.88 11.13
CA GLY A 322 -7.74 -20.00 12.36
C GLY A 322 -8.13 -18.66 12.99
N VAL A 323 -7.73 -17.52 12.41
CA VAL A 323 -7.98 -16.18 12.96
C VAL A 323 -8.65 -15.31 11.89
N ARG A 324 -9.78 -14.69 12.25
CA ARG A 324 -10.42 -13.72 11.37
C ARG A 324 -9.58 -12.44 11.30
N PRO A 325 -9.20 -11.95 10.11
CA PRO A 325 -8.37 -10.76 10.00
C PRO A 325 -9.07 -9.52 10.53
N LYS A 326 -8.29 -8.60 11.10
CA LYS A 326 -8.73 -7.24 11.37
C LYS A 326 -8.69 -6.43 10.08
N ILE A 327 -9.65 -5.52 9.94
CA ILE A 327 -9.73 -4.60 8.81
C ILE A 327 -8.97 -3.32 9.17
N SER A 328 -8.18 -2.79 8.25
CA SER A 328 -7.36 -1.59 8.45
C SER A 328 -7.31 -0.70 7.19
N ALA A 329 -7.09 0.59 7.38
CA ALA A 329 -6.63 1.54 6.36
C ALA A 329 -5.29 2.20 6.75
N GLN A 330 -4.71 1.76 7.87
CA GLN A 330 -3.39 2.20 8.33
C GLN A 330 -2.29 1.60 7.45
N GLY A 331 -1.16 2.31 7.33
CA GLY A 331 0.02 1.88 6.59
C GLY A 331 0.44 2.86 5.50
N GLY A 332 1.29 2.37 4.59
CA GLY A 332 1.69 3.07 3.36
C GLY A 332 0.57 3.14 2.32
N ASN A 333 0.83 3.86 1.24
CA ASN A 333 -0.05 3.90 0.09
C ASN A 333 0.10 2.61 -0.74
N SER A 334 -0.75 2.44 -1.74
CA SER A 334 -0.60 1.41 -2.77
C SER A 334 -1.23 1.93 -4.07
N ASP A 335 -1.13 1.17 -5.15
CA ASP A 335 -1.88 1.40 -6.38
C ASP A 335 -3.42 1.34 -6.20
N ALA A 336 -3.92 0.96 -5.02
CA ALA A 336 -5.33 1.09 -4.66
C ALA A 336 -5.89 2.51 -4.90
N LYS A 337 -5.06 3.55 -4.73
CA LYS A 337 -5.43 4.95 -4.97
C LYS A 337 -5.96 5.20 -6.39
N PHE A 338 -5.50 4.41 -7.36
CA PHE A 338 -5.89 4.53 -8.77
C PHE A 338 -7.09 3.67 -9.13
N ILE A 339 -7.38 2.61 -8.37
CA ILE A 339 -8.47 1.67 -8.69
C ILE A 339 -9.69 1.78 -7.76
N GLN A 340 -9.58 2.52 -6.65
CA GLN A 340 -10.62 2.63 -5.61
C GLN A 340 -12.01 3.04 -6.11
N HIS A 341 -12.08 3.73 -7.24
CA HIS A 341 -13.32 4.20 -7.86
C HIS A 341 -13.91 3.18 -8.85
N LEU A 342 -13.15 2.16 -9.22
CA LEU A 342 -13.55 1.16 -10.22
C LEU A 342 -14.45 0.07 -9.63
N CYS A 343 -14.10 -0.43 -8.44
CA CYS A 343 -14.83 -1.49 -7.75
C CYS A 343 -14.37 -1.60 -6.29
N PRO A 344 -15.07 -2.38 -5.45
CA PRO A 344 -14.56 -2.76 -4.16
C PRO A 344 -13.21 -3.50 -4.25
N PHE A 345 -12.32 -3.30 -3.29
CA PHE A 345 -11.00 -3.92 -3.26
C PHE A 345 -10.58 -4.26 -1.83
N ALA A 346 -9.56 -5.12 -1.71
CA ALA A 346 -8.82 -5.30 -0.47
C ALA A 346 -7.39 -5.74 -0.75
N GLU A 347 -6.47 -5.33 0.11
CA GLU A 347 -5.08 -5.74 0.18
C GLU A 347 -4.94 -6.88 1.19
N CYS A 348 -4.25 -7.95 0.80
CA CYS A 348 -3.95 -9.09 1.67
C CYS A 348 -2.66 -9.78 1.22
N GLY A 349 -1.64 -9.78 2.07
CA GLY A 349 -0.33 -10.34 1.72
C GLY A 349 0.56 -10.66 2.91
N LEU A 350 1.87 -10.71 2.65
CA LEU A 350 2.92 -11.09 3.60
C LEU A 350 3.04 -10.12 4.78
N LYS A 351 3.94 -10.44 5.73
CA LYS A 351 4.25 -9.57 6.86
C LYS A 351 5.16 -8.42 6.43
N VAL A 352 4.71 -7.18 6.62
CA VAL A 352 5.38 -5.97 6.12
C VAL A 352 6.70 -5.63 6.80
N ALA A 353 6.96 -6.16 8.00
CA ALA A 353 8.08 -5.72 8.87
C ALA A 353 9.49 -5.82 8.25
N GLU A 354 9.68 -6.66 7.23
CA GLU A 354 10.97 -6.83 6.55
C GLU A 354 11.11 -6.02 5.25
N ALA A 355 10.05 -5.34 4.79
CA ALA A 355 10.08 -4.54 3.56
C ALA A 355 11.07 -3.36 3.66
N HIS A 356 11.59 -2.92 2.50
CA HIS A 356 12.38 -1.70 2.29
C HIS A 356 13.70 -1.58 3.07
N LYS A 357 14.16 -2.61 3.79
CA LYS A 357 15.46 -2.63 4.47
C LYS A 357 16.45 -3.61 3.82
N ALA A 358 17.73 -3.46 4.15
CA ALA A 358 18.75 -4.44 3.76
C ALA A 358 18.49 -5.79 4.43
N ASN A 359 18.80 -6.89 3.73
CA ASN A 359 18.46 -8.26 4.16
C ASN A 359 16.96 -8.51 4.30
N GLU A 360 16.14 -7.83 3.50
CA GLU A 360 14.73 -8.19 3.34
C GLU A 360 14.63 -9.70 3.08
N LYS A 361 13.75 -10.35 3.85
CA LYS A 361 13.59 -11.80 3.82
C LYS A 361 12.18 -12.21 4.13
N VAL A 362 11.75 -13.32 3.53
CA VAL A 362 10.44 -13.92 3.77
C VAL A 362 10.61 -15.35 4.25
N SER A 363 9.80 -15.76 5.23
CA SER A 363 9.77 -17.15 5.70
C SER A 363 9.17 -18.06 4.64
N LEU A 364 9.78 -19.24 4.46
CA LEU A 364 9.23 -20.30 3.62
C LEU A 364 7.83 -20.75 4.08
N GLU A 365 7.56 -20.71 5.39
CA GLU A 365 6.27 -21.06 5.96
C GLU A 365 5.22 -20.00 5.62
N ASP A 366 5.56 -18.71 5.71
CA ASP A 366 4.63 -17.63 5.35
C ASP A 366 4.24 -17.70 3.87
N LEU A 367 5.19 -17.98 2.97
CA LEU A 367 4.91 -18.21 1.54
C LEU A 367 3.95 -19.38 1.33
N THR A 368 4.14 -20.47 2.06
CA THR A 368 3.27 -21.65 1.98
C THR A 368 1.86 -21.35 2.48
N GLN A 369 1.73 -20.67 3.62
CA GLN A 369 0.44 -20.30 4.17
C GLN A 369 -0.30 -19.26 3.32
N LEU A 370 0.40 -18.27 2.76
CA LEU A 370 -0.22 -17.27 1.90
C LEU A 370 -0.74 -17.89 0.59
N THR A 371 0.01 -18.86 0.03
CA THR A 371 -0.46 -19.65 -1.12
C THR A 371 -1.75 -20.41 -0.78
N LYS A 372 -1.85 -21.00 0.41
CA LYS A 372 -3.08 -21.67 0.88
C LYS A 372 -4.24 -20.68 1.03
N ILE A 373 -4.00 -19.48 1.58
CA ILE A 373 -5.00 -18.41 1.70
C ILE A 373 -5.54 -18.04 0.32
N TYR A 374 -4.67 -17.75 -0.65
CA TYR A 374 -5.10 -17.41 -2.01
C TYR A 374 -5.80 -18.57 -2.70
N SER A 375 -5.34 -19.81 -2.53
CA SER A 375 -6.02 -21.00 -3.06
C SER A 375 -7.42 -21.14 -2.49
N GLN A 376 -7.58 -20.95 -1.17
CA GLN A 376 -8.88 -21.01 -0.51
C GLN A 376 -9.81 -19.89 -1.01
N PHE A 377 -9.28 -18.68 -1.16
CA PHE A 377 -10.02 -17.54 -1.69
C PHE A 377 -10.51 -17.79 -3.13
N LEU A 378 -9.67 -18.33 -4.02
CA LEU A 378 -10.08 -18.65 -5.40
C LEU A 378 -11.20 -19.70 -5.43
N LYS A 379 -11.14 -20.72 -4.56
CA LYS A 379 -12.20 -21.75 -4.42
C LYS A 379 -13.50 -21.15 -3.91
N ASP A 380 -13.43 -20.37 -2.83
CA ASP A 380 -14.60 -19.73 -2.23
C ASP A 380 -15.22 -18.71 -3.20
N TRP A 381 -14.38 -17.91 -3.88
CA TRP A 381 -14.80 -17.02 -4.95
C TRP A 381 -15.59 -17.79 -6.01
N SER A 382 -15.04 -18.87 -6.57
CA SER A 382 -15.74 -19.65 -7.60
C SER A 382 -17.12 -20.14 -7.17
N SER A 383 -17.31 -20.41 -5.88
CA SER A 383 -18.54 -20.98 -5.30
C SER A 383 -19.62 -19.93 -5.00
N VAL A 384 -19.25 -18.65 -4.86
CA VAL A 384 -20.20 -17.58 -4.53
C VAL A 384 -21.13 -17.31 -5.71
N ARG A 385 -22.46 -17.42 -5.51
CA ARG A 385 -23.42 -17.07 -6.58
C ARG A 385 -23.50 -15.57 -6.77
N TYR A 386 -23.58 -15.13 -8.02
CA TYR A 386 -23.77 -13.72 -8.35
C TYR A 386 -25.19 -13.26 -7.99
N PHE A 387 -25.33 -12.49 -6.92
CA PHE A 387 -26.61 -11.89 -6.54
C PHE A 387 -26.58 -10.39 -6.84
N ARG A 388 -27.07 -10.01 -8.02
CA ARG A 388 -27.22 -8.60 -8.45
C ARG A 388 -28.07 -7.75 -7.50
N THR A 389 -28.82 -8.36 -6.58
CA THR A 389 -29.83 -7.72 -5.72
C THR A 389 -29.37 -7.36 -4.30
N CYS A 390 -28.14 -7.66 -3.87
CA CYS A 390 -27.71 -7.37 -2.48
C CYS A 390 -27.05 -6.00 -2.27
N LEU A 391 -26.63 -5.30 -3.32
CA LEU A 391 -25.99 -3.97 -3.21
C LEU A 391 -26.91 -2.88 -2.63
N HIS A 392 -28.23 -3.10 -2.57
CA HIS A 392 -29.17 -2.14 -1.95
C HIS A 392 -29.52 -2.42 -0.48
N LYS A 393 -29.27 -3.63 0.05
CA LYS A 393 -29.70 -4.00 1.42
C LYS A 393 -28.60 -3.94 2.47
N GLN A 394 -27.33 -4.14 2.09
CA GLN A 394 -26.21 -4.10 3.04
C GLN A 394 -25.73 -2.68 3.41
N SER A 395 -26.22 -1.64 2.73
CA SER A 395 -26.04 -0.24 3.16
C SER A 395 -26.58 0.02 4.58
N SER A 396 -27.52 -0.79 5.07
CA SER A 396 -28.11 -0.65 6.40
C SER A 396 -27.27 -1.25 7.54
N LEU A 397 -26.49 -2.31 7.28
CA LEU A 397 -25.59 -2.88 8.29
C LEU A 397 -24.29 -2.08 8.38
N PHE A 398 -23.74 -1.63 7.24
CA PHE A 398 -22.53 -0.80 7.22
C PHE A 398 -22.75 0.58 7.83
N ARG A 399 -23.95 1.16 7.69
CA ARG A 399 -24.32 2.43 8.38
C ARG A 399 -24.24 2.34 9.90
N ARG A 400 -24.54 1.19 10.51
CA ARG A 400 -24.46 1.02 11.98
C ARG A 400 -23.03 0.96 12.53
N THR A 401 -22.03 0.83 11.66
CA THR A 401 -20.60 0.85 12.00
C THR A 401 -19.90 2.13 11.52
N MET A 402 -20.58 3.00 10.76
CA MET A 402 -20.02 4.23 10.19
C MET A 402 -20.79 5.51 10.61
N GLU A 403 -21.93 5.36 11.29
CA GLU A 403 -22.60 6.36 12.14
C GLU A 403 -22.17 6.13 13.59
#